data_AF-A0AAT9QXT1-F1
#
_entry.id   AF-A0AAT9QXT1-F1
#
_cell.length_a   1.000
_cell.length_b   1.000
_cell.length_c   1.000
_cell.angle_alpha   90.00
_cell.angle_beta   90.00
_cell.angle_gamma   90.00
#
_symmetry.space_group_name_H-M   'P 1'
#
loop_
_entity.id
_entity.type
_entity.pdbx_description
1 polymer ?
#
loop_
_entity_poly.entity_id
_entity_poly.type
_entity_poly.pdbx_seq_one_letter_code
_entity_poly.pdbx_strand_id
1 'polypeptide(L)'
;MAYPNALVELLLGGVWVDVTADVYVRGRINITRGRKDRASRPSPSRCRFYLKNSPEVRARYSPVNPTGEYYGLLLPNTVCRVSVNPNGTRWYRFTGLIPDFVLDRNPTDLDRWVAIDAFGLLYPLQNANPPAYDALRRHINRYGPLACWPLTDGADAIQGSEIIAGGEPMRAVGQSGSFFQGQPNWGRGSLTPWLSPVVQLPASTQGQLTAGVRPVGLTRWAADHFRSGTGGILDIFTVYNTGAGTDADPLNSWVVVADRTTNEVRLNLVSVSESGIAESPLWAEVDAGFFDESPHMVRIIIEESGVETGWTLIIDGRTIAFGTDAAVFRPASRFRYQWGTIGPIADPVDLGYITYWGDTIPDAADTWAAVQGHAQERAGRRIERLCVEEGIAFRAIGDLDASPLMGPQQDAALMSLLTAAVEVDGGVLSEAVDELALEFRTNRSKYSQGV
;
A
#
# COMPACT_ATOMS: atom_id res chain seq x y z
N MET A 1 -7.62 47.26 -14.60
CA MET A 1 -6.60 47.58 -13.59
C MET A 1 -6.36 46.31 -12.78
N ALA A 2 -5.25 45.60 -13.02
CA ALA A 2 -4.92 44.36 -12.33
C ALA A 2 -4.85 44.58 -10.81
N TYR A 3 -5.10 43.54 -10.00
CA TYR A 3 -4.82 43.61 -8.57
C TYR A 3 -3.30 43.80 -8.42
N PRO A 4 -2.79 44.99 -8.05
CA PRO A 4 -1.38 45.31 -8.23
C PRO A 4 -0.44 44.41 -7.41
N ASN A 5 -1.00 43.63 -6.49
CA ASN A 5 -0.27 42.74 -5.62
C ASN A 5 -0.62 41.26 -5.82
N ALA A 6 -1.50 40.84 -6.74
CA ALA A 6 -1.84 39.41 -6.90
C ALA A 6 -1.10 38.79 -8.09
N LEU A 7 -0.67 37.54 -7.93
CA LEU A 7 -0.02 36.72 -8.94
C LEU A 7 -0.74 35.37 -9.01
N VAL A 8 -1.21 35.00 -10.20
CA VAL A 8 -1.88 33.73 -10.49
C VAL A 8 -1.03 32.97 -11.49
N GLU A 9 -0.66 31.74 -11.16
CA GLU A 9 0.11 30.88 -12.06
C GLU A 9 -0.54 29.51 -12.21
N LEU A 10 -0.31 28.90 -13.38
CA LEU A 10 -0.66 27.53 -13.71
C LEU A 10 0.62 26.72 -13.89
N LEU A 11 0.63 25.46 -13.46
CA LEU A 11 1.71 24.52 -13.72
C LEU A 11 1.44 23.80 -15.04
N LEU A 12 2.08 24.23 -16.12
CA LEU A 12 1.86 23.71 -17.47
C LEU A 12 3.15 23.06 -17.99
N GLY A 13 3.09 21.78 -18.38
CA GLY A 13 4.26 21.04 -18.85
C GLY A 13 5.41 20.98 -17.83
N GLY A 14 5.10 21.06 -16.52
CA GLY A 14 6.09 21.09 -15.44
C GLY A 14 6.69 22.46 -15.13
N VAL A 15 6.24 23.54 -15.80
CA VAL A 15 6.73 24.91 -15.61
C VAL A 15 5.61 25.81 -15.09
N TRP A 16 5.94 26.68 -14.13
CA TRP A 16 4.99 27.70 -13.66
C TRP A 16 4.87 28.83 -14.68
N VAL A 17 3.64 29.05 -15.16
CA VAL A 17 3.29 30.08 -16.13
C VAL A 17 2.44 31.15 -15.45
N ASP A 18 2.87 32.41 -15.51
CA ASP A 18 2.10 33.56 -15.01
C ASP A 18 0.95 33.89 -15.96
N VAL A 19 -0.28 33.77 -15.44
CA VAL A 19 -1.53 34.05 -16.18
C VAL A 19 -2.25 35.28 -15.64
N THR A 20 -1.60 36.06 -14.77
CA THR A 20 -2.21 37.20 -14.04
C THR A 20 -2.82 38.23 -14.97
N ALA A 21 -2.18 38.50 -16.11
CA ALA A 21 -2.67 39.46 -17.10
C ALA A 21 -4.02 39.05 -17.72
N ASP A 22 -4.33 37.75 -17.73
CA ASP A 22 -5.56 37.20 -18.29
C ASP A 22 -6.65 36.99 -17.22
N VAL A 23 -6.37 37.22 -15.93
CA VAL A 23 -7.36 37.07 -14.85
C VAL A 23 -8.35 38.25 -14.87
N TYR A 24 -9.63 37.93 -14.94
CA TYR A 24 -10.69 38.92 -15.07
C TYR A 24 -10.90 39.72 -13.78
N VAL A 25 -10.62 41.01 -13.85
CA VAL A 25 -10.62 41.92 -12.68
C VAL A 25 -12.00 42.08 -12.03
N ARG A 26 -13.09 41.99 -12.82
CA ARG A 26 -14.48 42.20 -12.34
C ARG A 26 -15.05 40.95 -11.65
N GLY A 27 -14.58 39.76 -12.01
CA GLY A 27 -14.84 38.50 -11.32
C GLY A 27 -13.74 38.26 -10.27
N ARG A 28 -13.88 38.87 -9.09
CA ARG A 28 -12.87 38.85 -8.02
C ARG A 28 -12.31 37.44 -7.77
N ILE A 29 -11.00 37.31 -7.55
CA ILE A 29 -10.39 36.07 -7.05
C ILE A 29 -11.01 35.79 -5.68
N ASN A 30 -11.73 34.67 -5.55
CA ASN A 30 -12.40 34.28 -4.32
C ASN A 30 -11.78 33.00 -3.78
N ILE A 31 -11.19 33.06 -2.60
CA ILE A 31 -10.57 31.92 -1.93
C ILE A 31 -11.33 31.64 -0.64
N THR A 32 -11.88 30.43 -0.51
CA THR A 32 -12.49 29.92 0.72
C THR A 32 -11.64 28.80 1.29
N ARG A 33 -11.43 28.82 2.62
CA ARG A 33 -10.56 27.90 3.35
C ARG A 33 -11.11 27.56 4.72
N GLY A 34 -10.58 26.49 5.29
CA GLY A 34 -10.85 26.09 6.67
C GLY A 34 -12.14 25.29 6.80
N ARG A 35 -12.34 24.77 8.01
CA ARG A 35 -13.52 23.99 8.38
C ARG A 35 -14.73 24.91 8.46
N LYS A 36 -15.81 24.59 7.74
CA LYS A 36 -17.10 25.29 7.90
C LYS A 36 -17.65 25.06 9.31
N ASP A 37 -18.35 26.05 9.86
CA ASP A 37 -18.93 25.97 11.21
C ASP A 37 -19.72 24.66 11.40
N ARG A 38 -19.42 23.95 12.49
CA ARG A 38 -20.06 22.67 12.90
C ARG A 38 -19.91 21.49 11.93
N ALA A 39 -19.17 21.62 10.83
CA ALA A 39 -18.91 20.48 9.95
C ALA A 39 -18.10 19.42 10.69
N SER A 40 -18.41 18.12 10.58
CA SER A 40 -17.62 17.05 11.22
C SER A 40 -16.28 16.80 10.51
N ARG A 41 -16.19 17.10 9.21
CA ARG A 41 -15.01 16.89 8.36
C ARG A 41 -14.34 18.22 7.96
N PRO A 42 -13.02 18.25 7.73
CA PRO A 42 -12.36 19.42 7.17
C PRO A 42 -12.94 19.73 5.77
N SER A 43 -13.24 21.00 5.50
CA SER A 43 -13.76 21.39 4.19
C SER A 43 -12.60 21.69 3.23
N PRO A 44 -12.62 21.19 1.98
CA PRO A 44 -11.59 21.51 1.01
C PRO A 44 -11.53 23.01 0.72
N SER A 45 -10.32 23.54 0.55
CA SER A 45 -10.14 24.90 0.06
C SER A 45 -10.61 25.00 -1.38
N ARG A 46 -11.20 26.14 -1.75
CA ARG A 46 -11.62 26.44 -3.13
C ARG A 46 -11.13 27.82 -3.51
N CYS A 47 -10.59 27.96 -4.71
CA CYS A 47 -10.27 29.22 -5.35
C CYS A 47 -11.04 29.33 -6.66
N ARG A 48 -11.82 30.40 -6.81
CA ARG A 48 -12.55 30.71 -8.03
C ARG A 48 -12.03 32.00 -8.64
N PHE A 49 -11.73 31.95 -9.93
CA PHE A 49 -11.37 33.09 -10.76
C PHE A 49 -11.77 32.83 -12.21
N TYR A 50 -11.65 33.85 -13.06
CA TYR A 50 -12.04 33.76 -14.47
C TYR A 50 -10.85 34.15 -15.34
N LEU A 51 -10.57 33.36 -16.37
CA LEU A 51 -9.53 33.63 -17.35
C LEU A 51 -10.12 34.16 -18.65
N LYS A 52 -9.52 35.22 -19.18
CA LYS A 52 -9.82 35.75 -20.52
C LYS A 52 -9.50 34.69 -21.55
N ASN A 53 -10.46 34.38 -22.41
CA ASN A 53 -10.33 33.36 -23.46
C ASN A 53 -10.84 33.87 -24.81
N SER A 54 -10.78 35.18 -25.03
CA SER A 54 -11.22 35.84 -26.26
C SER A 54 -10.30 35.53 -27.47
N PRO A 55 -10.72 35.88 -28.69
CA PRO A 55 -9.88 35.74 -29.89
C PRO A 55 -8.53 36.47 -29.80
N GLU A 56 -8.45 37.58 -29.04
CA GLU A 56 -7.21 38.35 -28.82
C GLU A 56 -6.12 37.52 -28.14
N VAL A 57 -6.52 36.62 -27.24
CA VAL A 57 -5.64 35.68 -26.56
C VAL A 57 -5.65 34.30 -27.22
N ARG A 58 -6.16 34.22 -28.46
CA ARG A 58 -6.28 33.02 -29.29
C ARG A 58 -6.95 31.85 -28.58
N ALA A 59 -7.90 32.11 -27.69
CA ALA A 59 -8.55 31.10 -26.87
C ALA A 59 -7.56 30.09 -26.23
N ARG A 60 -6.42 30.57 -25.70
CA ARG A 60 -5.33 29.74 -25.17
C ARG A 60 -5.70 28.87 -23.96
N TYR A 61 -6.79 29.16 -23.26
CA TYR A 61 -7.29 28.37 -22.12
C TYR A 61 -8.39 27.36 -22.53
N SER A 62 -8.55 27.12 -23.83
CA SER A 62 -9.48 26.12 -24.36
C SER A 62 -8.75 24.79 -24.61
N PRO A 63 -9.08 23.70 -23.88
CA PRO A 63 -8.44 22.39 -24.09
C PRO A 63 -8.65 21.81 -25.49
N VAL A 64 -9.69 22.26 -26.20
CA VAL A 64 -10.10 21.76 -27.52
C VAL A 64 -9.62 22.63 -28.67
N ASN A 65 -8.86 23.69 -28.41
CA ASN A 65 -8.34 24.57 -29.45
C ASN A 65 -6.90 24.17 -29.84
N PRO A 66 -6.68 23.47 -30.96
CA PRO A 66 -5.35 23.00 -31.37
C PRO A 66 -4.36 24.11 -31.69
N THR A 67 -4.84 25.33 -31.92
CA THR A 67 -4.00 26.51 -32.20
C THR A 67 -3.69 27.35 -30.97
N GLY A 68 -4.25 26.97 -29.81
CA GLY A 68 -4.03 27.64 -28.54
C GLY A 68 -2.65 27.32 -27.97
N GLU A 69 -2.02 28.32 -27.34
CA GLU A 69 -0.67 28.21 -26.76
C GLU A 69 -0.54 27.06 -25.74
N TYR A 70 -1.58 26.79 -24.95
CA TYR A 70 -1.58 25.75 -23.92
C TYR A 70 -2.31 24.47 -24.36
N TYR A 71 -2.57 24.32 -25.66
CA TYR A 71 -3.17 23.09 -26.19
C TYR A 71 -2.32 21.87 -25.85
N GLY A 72 -2.97 20.81 -25.35
CA GLY A 72 -2.30 19.60 -24.87
C GLY A 72 -1.61 19.72 -23.50
N LEU A 73 -1.52 20.93 -22.93
CA LEU A 73 -0.95 21.18 -21.59
C LEU A 73 -2.01 21.39 -20.50
N LEU A 74 -3.24 21.76 -20.89
CA LEU A 74 -4.40 21.90 -20.01
C LEU A 74 -4.99 20.53 -19.67
N LEU A 75 -4.32 19.79 -18.79
CA LEU A 75 -4.74 18.46 -18.38
C LEU A 75 -5.72 18.52 -17.20
N PRO A 76 -6.57 17.49 -17.01
CA PRO A 76 -7.30 17.32 -15.76
C PRO A 76 -6.33 17.36 -14.57
N ASN A 77 -6.76 17.97 -13.47
CA ASN A 77 -5.94 18.19 -12.27
C ASN A 77 -4.69 19.07 -12.52
N THR A 78 -4.74 20.01 -13.47
CA THR A 78 -3.67 21.03 -13.61
C THR A 78 -3.53 21.82 -12.31
N VAL A 79 -2.31 21.94 -11.79
CA VAL A 79 -2.06 22.68 -10.54
C VAL A 79 -2.09 24.18 -10.82
N CYS A 80 -2.73 24.95 -9.93
CA CYS A 80 -2.64 26.40 -9.91
C CYS A 80 -2.21 26.91 -8.54
N ARG A 81 -1.61 28.09 -8.50
CA ARG A 81 -1.36 28.80 -7.25
C ARG A 81 -1.68 30.29 -7.38
N VAL A 82 -2.08 30.87 -6.27
CA VAL A 82 -2.36 32.29 -6.11
C VAL A 82 -1.48 32.81 -4.98
N SER A 83 -0.79 33.91 -5.23
CA SER A 83 0.04 34.59 -4.24
C SER A 83 -0.19 36.09 -4.28
N VAL A 84 0.21 36.77 -3.20
CA VAL A 84 0.23 38.22 -3.14
C VAL A 84 1.60 38.75 -2.73
N ASN A 85 1.97 39.91 -3.26
CA ASN A 85 3.27 40.56 -3.01
C ASN A 85 3.14 41.93 -2.30
N PRO A 86 2.48 42.04 -1.12
CA PRO A 86 2.49 43.28 -0.36
C PRO A 86 3.94 43.61 0.03
N ASN A 87 4.44 44.76 -0.41
CA ASN A 87 5.78 45.25 -0.08
C ASN A 87 6.94 44.37 -0.58
N GLY A 88 6.78 43.71 -1.74
CA GLY A 88 7.85 42.94 -2.38
C GLY A 88 8.13 41.56 -1.78
N THR A 89 7.45 41.18 -0.69
CA THR A 89 7.52 39.81 -0.13
C THR A 89 6.37 38.98 -0.68
N ARG A 90 6.67 37.77 -1.15
CA ARG A 90 5.67 36.86 -1.72
C ARG A 90 4.98 36.01 -0.66
N TRP A 91 3.65 36.10 -0.63
CA TRP A 91 2.79 35.35 0.29
C TRP A 91 1.79 34.51 -0.49
N TYR A 92 1.91 33.18 -0.40
CA TYR A 92 0.95 32.29 -1.04
C TYR A 92 -0.42 32.32 -0.33
N ARG A 93 -1.47 32.38 -1.14
CA ARG A 93 -2.87 32.48 -0.73
C ARG A 93 -3.73 31.33 -1.19
N PHE A 94 -3.26 30.48 -2.11
CA PHE A 94 -3.91 29.24 -2.54
C PHE A 94 -2.95 28.41 -3.38
N THR A 95 -2.96 27.09 -3.19
CA THR A 95 -2.40 26.12 -4.12
C THR A 95 -3.40 24.97 -4.22
N GLY A 96 -3.70 24.51 -5.44
CA GLY A 96 -4.73 23.51 -5.66
C GLY A 96 -4.79 23.03 -7.10
N LEU A 97 -5.75 22.15 -7.37
CA LEU A 97 -5.97 21.45 -8.62
C LEU A 97 -7.20 22.01 -9.32
N ILE A 98 -7.09 22.24 -10.62
CA ILE A 98 -8.20 22.55 -11.52
C ILE A 98 -8.68 21.22 -12.10
N PRO A 99 -9.86 20.70 -11.72
CA PRO A 99 -10.32 19.40 -12.21
C PRO A 99 -10.54 19.39 -13.74
N ASP A 100 -11.08 20.49 -14.26
CA ASP A 100 -11.34 20.69 -15.69
C ASP A 100 -11.43 22.19 -16.02
N PHE A 101 -11.17 22.54 -17.28
CA PHE A 101 -11.27 23.90 -17.82
C PHE A 101 -12.61 24.07 -18.54
N VAL A 102 -13.66 24.38 -17.77
CA VAL A 102 -15.01 24.54 -18.30
C VAL A 102 -15.15 25.86 -19.08
N LEU A 103 -15.46 25.73 -20.37
CA LEU A 103 -15.73 26.86 -21.26
C LEU A 103 -17.13 27.40 -21.03
N ASP A 104 -17.25 28.67 -20.64
CA ASP A 104 -18.54 29.34 -20.54
C ASP A 104 -19.00 29.77 -21.95
N ARG A 105 -20.18 29.31 -22.40
CA ARG A 105 -20.71 29.64 -23.72
C ARG A 105 -21.54 30.92 -23.65
N ASN A 106 -21.00 32.03 -24.15
CA ASN A 106 -21.75 33.28 -24.33
C ASN A 106 -22.28 33.40 -25.78
N PRO A 107 -23.59 33.62 -26.00
CA PRO A 107 -24.19 33.69 -27.34
C PRO A 107 -23.74 34.88 -28.21
N THR A 108 -23.04 35.88 -27.65
CA THR A 108 -22.54 37.04 -28.41
C THR A 108 -21.17 36.82 -29.05
N ASP A 109 -20.50 35.69 -28.77
CA ASP A 109 -19.22 35.20 -29.31
C ASP A 109 -17.99 36.15 -29.26
N LEU A 110 -18.17 37.39 -28.80
CA LEU A 110 -17.15 38.44 -28.75
C LEU A 110 -16.38 38.46 -27.42
N ASP A 111 -16.93 37.83 -26.37
CA ASP A 111 -16.32 37.82 -25.03
C ASP A 111 -16.43 36.42 -24.40
N ARG A 112 -15.32 35.67 -24.50
CA ARG A 112 -15.19 34.29 -24.02
C ARG A 112 -14.33 34.26 -22.77
N TRP A 113 -14.82 33.57 -21.74
CA TRP A 113 -14.12 33.38 -20.47
C TRP A 113 -14.09 31.89 -20.11
N VAL A 114 -13.08 31.50 -19.34
CA VAL A 114 -13.03 30.18 -18.69
C VAL A 114 -13.21 30.40 -17.20
N ALA A 115 -14.27 29.81 -16.64
CA ALA A 115 -14.46 29.80 -15.20
C ALA A 115 -13.54 28.74 -14.61
N ILE A 116 -12.62 29.18 -13.74
CA ILE A 116 -11.71 28.27 -13.04
C ILE A 116 -12.25 28.04 -11.65
N ASP A 117 -12.56 26.79 -11.37
CA ASP A 117 -12.81 26.27 -10.03
C ASP A 117 -11.65 25.36 -9.65
N ALA A 118 -10.73 25.89 -8.84
CA ALA A 118 -9.61 25.15 -8.31
C ALA A 118 -9.89 24.72 -6.87
N PHE A 119 -9.49 23.50 -6.51
CA PHE A 119 -9.71 22.93 -5.19
C PHE A 119 -8.40 22.43 -4.58
N GLY A 120 -8.25 22.52 -3.26
CA GLY A 120 -7.11 21.89 -2.59
C GLY A 120 -7.20 20.36 -2.58
N LEU A 121 -6.16 19.70 -2.10
CA LEU A 121 -6.01 18.23 -2.09
C LEU A 121 -7.11 17.47 -1.34
N LEU A 122 -7.77 18.06 -0.35
CA LEU A 122 -8.85 17.39 0.36
C LEU A 122 -10.05 17.14 -0.56
N TYR A 123 -10.25 17.93 -1.61
CA TYR A 123 -11.36 17.74 -2.54
C TYR A 123 -11.29 16.41 -3.30
N PRO A 124 -10.21 16.10 -4.05
CA PRO A 124 -10.10 14.81 -4.71
C PRO A 124 -10.04 13.67 -3.69
N LEU A 125 -9.39 13.84 -2.54
CA LEU A 125 -9.31 12.78 -1.52
C LEU A 125 -10.67 12.45 -0.89
N GLN A 126 -11.55 13.44 -0.71
CA GLN A 126 -12.90 13.22 -0.16
C GLN A 126 -13.89 12.69 -1.20
N ASN A 127 -13.69 13.00 -2.47
CA ASN A 127 -14.54 12.52 -3.57
C ASN A 127 -14.02 11.20 -4.16
N ALA A 128 -12.79 10.83 -3.87
CA ALA A 128 -12.27 9.53 -4.23
C ALA A 128 -13.00 8.45 -3.43
N ASN A 129 -13.33 7.36 -4.12
CA ASN A 129 -13.85 6.14 -3.50
C ASN A 129 -12.85 5.00 -3.74
N PRO A 130 -11.59 5.12 -3.26
CA PRO A 130 -10.63 4.04 -3.42
C PRO A 130 -11.08 2.84 -2.58
N PRO A 131 -10.71 1.61 -2.98
CA PRO A 131 -10.94 0.44 -2.15
C PRO A 131 -10.36 0.65 -0.75
N ALA A 132 -11.09 0.18 0.26
CA ALA A 132 -10.53 0.07 1.61
C ALA A 132 -9.49 -1.05 1.62
N TYR A 133 -8.31 -0.74 2.13
CA TYR A 133 -7.23 -1.70 2.29
C TYR A 133 -6.75 -1.68 3.73
N ASP A 134 -6.53 -2.87 4.29
CA ASP A 134 -5.85 -3.04 5.57
C ASP A 134 -4.37 -2.61 5.48
N ALA A 135 -3.71 -2.49 6.63
CA ALA A 135 -2.33 -2.02 6.71
C ALA A 135 -1.34 -2.93 5.96
N LEU A 136 -1.52 -4.25 6.03
CA LEU A 136 -0.67 -5.22 5.34
C LEU A 136 -0.84 -5.12 3.82
N ARG A 137 -2.08 -4.98 3.32
CA ARG A 137 -2.35 -4.80 1.90
C ARG A 137 -1.74 -3.51 1.36
N ARG A 138 -1.84 -2.42 2.12
CA ARG A 138 -1.22 -1.12 1.78
C ARG A 138 0.30 -1.26 1.69
N HIS A 139 0.91 -1.87 2.70
CA HIS A 139 2.35 -2.16 2.71
C HIS A 139 2.75 -2.98 1.49
N ILE A 140 2.04 -4.07 1.21
CA ILE A 140 2.37 -4.96 0.08
C ILE A 140 2.25 -4.24 -1.27
N ASN A 141 1.14 -3.54 -1.52
CA ASN A 141 0.94 -2.83 -2.77
C ASN A 141 2.02 -1.76 -3.01
N ARG A 142 2.48 -1.10 -1.95
CA ARG A 142 3.52 -0.05 -2.02
C ARG A 142 4.88 -0.60 -2.49
N TYR A 143 5.26 -1.79 -2.02
CA TYR A 143 6.55 -2.38 -2.35
C TYR A 143 6.54 -3.19 -3.65
N GLY A 144 5.38 -3.53 -4.19
CA GLY A 144 5.24 -4.16 -5.51
C GLY A 144 5.93 -5.52 -5.61
N PRO A 145 5.42 -6.57 -4.93
CA PRO A 145 5.97 -7.91 -5.04
C PRO A 145 5.86 -8.45 -6.47
N LEU A 146 6.59 -9.52 -6.77
CA LEU A 146 6.45 -10.24 -8.03
C LEU A 146 5.12 -10.98 -8.11
N ALA A 147 4.64 -11.55 -7.00
CA ALA A 147 3.31 -12.15 -6.90
C ALA A 147 2.76 -12.02 -5.48
N CYS A 148 1.44 -11.94 -5.34
CA CYS A 148 0.80 -11.95 -4.02
C CYS A 148 -0.56 -12.64 -4.09
N TRP A 149 -0.82 -13.57 -3.16
CA TRP A 149 -2.13 -14.15 -2.90
C TRP A 149 -2.59 -13.74 -1.51
N PRO A 150 -3.45 -12.72 -1.37
CA PRO A 150 -3.96 -12.28 -0.07
C PRO A 150 -4.76 -13.36 0.65
N LEU A 151 -5.40 -14.25 -0.12
CA LEU A 151 -6.36 -15.25 0.37
C LEU A 151 -7.54 -14.63 1.13
N THR A 152 -7.86 -13.36 0.82
CA THR A 152 -8.98 -12.61 1.37
C THR A 152 -10.25 -12.75 0.53
N ASP A 153 -10.30 -13.75 -0.34
CA ASP A 153 -11.45 -14.02 -1.19
C ASP A 153 -12.68 -14.42 -0.36
N GLY A 154 -13.86 -14.00 -0.79
CA GLY A 154 -15.11 -14.22 -0.04
C GLY A 154 -15.53 -15.69 0.05
N ALA A 155 -16.55 -15.97 0.85
CA ALA A 155 -16.98 -17.34 1.17
C ALA A 155 -17.43 -18.21 -0.01
N ASP A 156 -17.76 -17.60 -1.16
CA ASP A 156 -18.15 -18.30 -2.39
C ASP A 156 -16.95 -18.60 -3.31
N ALA A 157 -15.73 -18.26 -2.88
CA ALA A 157 -14.51 -18.51 -3.65
C ALA A 157 -14.17 -20.00 -3.71
N ILE A 158 -13.48 -20.38 -4.79
CA ILE A 158 -12.98 -21.76 -5.01
C ILE A 158 -11.45 -21.79 -5.16
N GLN A 159 -10.82 -20.63 -5.20
CA GLN A 159 -9.38 -20.42 -5.34
C GLN A 159 -9.05 -19.02 -4.81
N GLY A 160 -7.80 -18.84 -4.38
CA GLY A 160 -7.27 -17.56 -3.93
C GLY A 160 -6.81 -16.73 -5.12
N SER A 161 -7.28 -15.49 -5.22
CA SER A 161 -6.91 -14.60 -6.32
C SER A 161 -5.48 -14.09 -6.16
N GLU A 162 -4.74 -14.04 -7.27
CA GLU A 162 -3.45 -13.37 -7.37
C GLU A 162 -3.69 -11.91 -7.79
N ILE A 163 -3.04 -10.95 -7.13
CA ILE A 163 -3.41 -9.52 -7.20
C ILE A 163 -2.42 -8.63 -7.96
N ILE A 164 -1.28 -9.16 -8.42
CA ILE A 164 -0.23 -8.40 -9.12
C ILE A 164 -0.22 -8.68 -10.63
N ALA A 165 -0.58 -9.90 -11.05
CA ALA A 165 -0.38 -10.54 -12.35
C ALA A 165 0.97 -11.29 -12.53
N GLY A 166 1.53 -11.86 -11.47
CA GLY A 166 2.81 -12.61 -11.51
C GLY A 166 2.72 -14.12 -11.33
N GLY A 167 1.55 -14.64 -10.97
CA GLY A 167 1.35 -16.06 -10.68
C GLY A 167 -0.03 -16.59 -11.10
N GLU A 168 -0.18 -17.90 -11.03
CA GLU A 168 -1.48 -18.55 -11.19
C GLU A 168 -2.34 -18.33 -9.94
N PRO A 169 -3.69 -18.41 -10.03
CA PRO A 169 -4.53 -18.43 -8.84
C PRO A 169 -4.16 -19.59 -7.90
N MET A 170 -4.26 -19.35 -6.60
CA MET A 170 -3.91 -20.36 -5.61
C MET A 170 -5.04 -21.36 -5.42
N ARG A 171 -4.80 -22.63 -5.73
CA ARG A 171 -5.83 -23.67 -5.76
C ARG A 171 -5.67 -24.66 -4.62
N ALA A 172 -6.79 -25.05 -4.04
CA ALA A 172 -6.86 -26.14 -3.08
C ALA A 172 -6.81 -27.50 -3.78
N VAL A 173 -5.98 -28.40 -3.26
CA VAL A 173 -5.84 -29.78 -3.71
C VAL A 173 -5.89 -30.69 -2.48
N GLY A 174 -6.79 -31.67 -2.47
CA GLY A 174 -6.85 -32.67 -1.42
C GLY A 174 -5.77 -33.74 -1.53
N GLN A 175 -5.78 -34.67 -0.56
CA GLN A 175 -4.87 -35.81 -0.57
C GLN A 175 -5.06 -36.66 -1.85
N SER A 176 -3.95 -37.15 -2.42
CA SER A 176 -3.93 -37.98 -3.64
C SER A 176 -4.68 -37.37 -4.84
N GLY A 177 -4.81 -36.04 -4.90
CA GLY A 177 -5.51 -35.35 -5.98
C GLY A 177 -7.03 -35.36 -5.86
N SER A 178 -7.60 -35.78 -4.71
CA SER A 178 -9.03 -35.70 -4.46
C SER A 178 -9.49 -34.25 -4.35
N PHE A 179 -10.50 -33.86 -5.12
CA PHE A 179 -11.11 -32.53 -5.03
C PHE A 179 -12.01 -32.38 -3.78
N PHE A 180 -12.52 -33.47 -3.22
CA PHE A 180 -13.53 -33.42 -2.15
C PHE A 180 -12.96 -33.40 -0.74
N GLN A 181 -11.67 -33.73 -0.58
CA GLN A 181 -10.97 -33.66 0.70
C GLN A 181 -10.07 -32.42 0.71
N GLY A 182 -9.88 -31.79 1.87
CA GLY A 182 -8.98 -30.64 1.98
C GLY A 182 -9.50 -29.38 1.29
N GLN A 183 -10.81 -29.14 1.32
CA GLN A 183 -11.37 -27.86 0.88
C GLN A 183 -11.25 -26.83 2.01
N PRO A 184 -10.65 -25.67 1.75
CA PRO A 184 -10.55 -24.62 2.74
C PRO A 184 -11.84 -23.80 2.82
N ASN A 185 -12.07 -23.16 3.96
CA ASN A 185 -13.19 -22.27 4.21
C ASN A 185 -12.78 -20.83 3.84
N TRP A 186 -13.03 -20.41 2.60
CA TRP A 186 -12.74 -19.06 2.13
C TRP A 186 -13.53 -17.99 2.91
N GLY A 187 -12.89 -16.85 3.18
CA GLY A 187 -13.49 -15.70 3.89
C GLY A 187 -14.02 -16.00 5.30
N ARG A 188 -13.57 -17.11 5.93
CA ARG A 188 -13.98 -17.52 7.28
C ARG A 188 -12.88 -17.41 8.33
N GLY A 189 -11.63 -17.25 7.89
CA GLY A 189 -10.48 -17.10 8.77
C GLY A 189 -10.19 -15.65 9.13
N SER A 190 -9.38 -15.46 10.15
CA SER A 190 -8.94 -14.16 10.64
C SER A 190 -7.52 -14.26 11.20
N LEU A 191 -6.56 -13.64 10.52
CA LEU A 191 -5.22 -13.42 11.11
C LEU A 191 -5.30 -12.56 12.37
N THR A 192 -6.14 -11.53 12.34
CA THR A 192 -6.35 -10.58 13.44
C THR A 192 -7.57 -9.70 13.09
N PRO A 193 -8.30 -9.13 14.07
CA PRO A 193 -9.54 -8.40 13.80
C PRO A 193 -9.43 -7.15 12.92
N TRP A 194 -8.22 -6.61 12.70
CA TRP A 194 -7.98 -5.38 11.93
C TRP A 194 -7.46 -5.62 10.51
N LEU A 195 -7.19 -6.88 10.14
CA LEU A 195 -6.91 -7.26 8.76
C LEU A 195 -8.18 -7.82 8.11
N SER A 196 -8.26 -7.77 6.78
CA SER A 196 -9.41 -8.38 6.08
C SER A 196 -9.51 -9.88 6.39
N PRO A 197 -10.72 -10.47 6.46
CA PRO A 197 -10.90 -11.90 6.63
C PRO A 197 -10.15 -12.70 5.58
N VAL A 198 -9.57 -13.82 5.98
CA VAL A 198 -8.73 -14.68 5.14
C VAL A 198 -9.33 -16.08 5.00
N VAL A 199 -8.60 -16.98 4.36
CA VAL A 199 -9.00 -18.38 4.26
C VAL A 199 -8.73 -19.11 5.59
N GLN A 200 -9.68 -19.92 6.02
CA GLN A 200 -9.51 -20.84 7.14
C GLN A 200 -9.26 -22.25 6.63
N LEU A 201 -8.22 -22.89 7.14
CA LEU A 201 -7.91 -24.30 6.95
C LEU A 201 -8.61 -25.09 8.08
N PRO A 202 -9.68 -25.85 7.78
CA PRO A 202 -10.58 -26.34 8.82
C PRO A 202 -9.98 -27.47 9.64
N ALA A 203 -10.34 -27.53 10.92
CA ALA A 203 -10.08 -28.66 11.82
C ALA A 203 -10.46 -30.02 11.21
N SER A 204 -9.74 -31.07 11.59
CA SER A 204 -9.95 -32.44 11.09
C SER A 204 -9.83 -32.59 9.57
N THR A 205 -9.07 -31.72 8.91
CA THR A 205 -8.80 -31.80 7.47
C THR A 205 -7.31 -31.77 7.16
N GLN A 206 -6.97 -32.22 5.95
CA GLN A 206 -5.64 -32.10 5.38
C GLN A 206 -5.75 -31.76 3.91
N GLY A 207 -4.81 -30.97 3.40
CA GLY A 207 -4.80 -30.54 2.02
C GLY A 207 -3.59 -29.65 1.74
N GLN A 208 -3.56 -29.09 0.53
CA GLN A 208 -2.56 -28.10 0.15
C GLN A 208 -3.16 -27.01 -0.73
N LEU A 209 -2.66 -25.79 -0.53
CA LEU A 209 -2.83 -24.67 -1.45
C LEU A 209 -1.57 -24.58 -2.30
N THR A 210 -1.73 -24.48 -3.63
CA THR A 210 -0.60 -24.39 -4.55
C THR A 210 -0.84 -23.36 -5.63
N ALA A 211 0.22 -22.68 -6.05
CA ALA A 211 0.21 -21.74 -7.17
C ALA A 211 1.56 -21.75 -7.90
N GLY A 212 1.53 -21.81 -9.23
CA GLY A 212 2.72 -21.59 -10.06
C GLY A 212 3.05 -20.11 -10.17
N VAL A 213 4.33 -19.80 -10.31
CA VAL A 213 4.82 -18.46 -10.70
C VAL A 213 5.72 -18.59 -11.90
N ARG A 214 5.81 -17.52 -12.69
CA ARG A 214 6.77 -17.47 -13.79
C ARG A 214 8.16 -17.17 -13.24
N PRO A 215 9.16 -18.03 -13.50
CA PRO A 215 10.54 -17.73 -13.13
C PRO A 215 11.04 -16.46 -13.82
N VAL A 216 11.74 -15.62 -13.06
CA VAL A 216 12.35 -14.36 -13.53
C VAL A 216 13.83 -14.35 -13.14
N GLY A 217 14.68 -13.68 -13.91
CA GLY A 217 16.09 -13.50 -13.56
C GLY A 217 16.21 -12.54 -12.38
N LEU A 218 16.78 -13.03 -11.28
CA LEU A 218 16.96 -12.31 -10.01
C LEU A 218 18.34 -12.68 -9.45
N THR A 219 18.82 -11.90 -8.49
CA THR A 219 19.99 -12.26 -7.67
C THR A 219 19.59 -12.64 -6.25
N ARG A 220 18.36 -12.30 -5.86
CA ARG A 220 17.74 -12.72 -4.61
C ARG A 220 16.22 -12.67 -4.70
N TRP A 221 15.56 -13.37 -3.79
CA TRP A 221 14.12 -13.31 -3.61
C TRP A 221 13.74 -13.59 -2.17
N ALA A 222 12.53 -13.17 -1.78
CA ALA A 222 11.93 -13.56 -0.52
C ALA A 222 10.52 -14.09 -0.69
N ALA A 223 10.10 -14.94 0.24
CA ALA A 223 8.77 -15.48 0.30
C ALA A 223 8.21 -15.37 1.71
N ASP A 224 7.00 -14.82 1.83
CA ASP A 224 6.29 -14.72 3.10
C ASP A 224 5.03 -15.56 3.09
N HIS A 225 4.67 -16.06 4.26
CA HIS A 225 3.30 -16.46 4.55
C HIS A 225 2.92 -15.97 5.96
N PHE A 226 1.65 -15.68 6.15
CA PHE A 226 1.11 -15.24 7.43
C PHE A 226 0.01 -16.18 7.89
N ARG A 227 0.05 -16.58 9.16
CA ARG A 227 -0.95 -17.49 9.74
C ARG A 227 -1.34 -17.07 11.14
N SER A 228 -2.47 -17.56 11.61
CA SER A 228 -2.87 -17.53 13.01
C SER A 228 -3.57 -18.84 13.36
N GLY A 229 -3.74 -19.06 14.65
CA GLY A 229 -4.35 -20.27 15.18
C GLY A 229 -3.30 -21.34 15.52
N THR A 230 -3.70 -22.25 16.38
CA THR A 230 -2.80 -23.28 16.90
C THR A 230 -2.54 -24.42 15.90
N GLY A 231 -3.50 -24.73 15.02
CA GLY A 231 -3.31 -25.65 13.91
C GLY A 231 -3.12 -27.13 14.23
N GLY A 232 -2.64 -27.87 13.22
CA GLY A 232 -2.39 -29.31 13.29
C GLY A 232 -1.04 -29.66 13.89
N ILE A 233 -0.60 -30.89 13.64
CA ILE A 233 0.76 -31.33 14.01
C ILE A 233 1.80 -30.63 13.13
N LEU A 234 1.58 -30.62 11.82
CA LEU A 234 2.51 -30.07 10.84
C LEU A 234 1.81 -29.12 9.87
N ASP A 235 2.41 -27.94 9.73
CA ASP A 235 2.18 -27.02 8.62
C ASP A 235 3.48 -26.91 7.80
N ILE A 236 3.40 -27.03 6.48
CA ILE A 236 4.56 -27.07 5.60
C ILE A 236 4.41 -26.04 4.49
N PHE A 237 5.29 -25.04 4.49
CA PHE A 237 5.41 -24.07 3.41
C PHE A 237 6.61 -24.43 2.53
N THR A 238 6.38 -24.63 1.23
CA THR A 238 7.40 -25.04 0.27
C THR A 238 7.49 -24.05 -0.87
N VAL A 239 8.71 -23.60 -1.18
CA VAL A 239 9.04 -22.83 -2.38
C VAL A 239 9.91 -23.67 -3.29
N TYR A 240 9.39 -24.03 -4.46
CA TYR A 240 10.10 -24.83 -5.45
C TYR A 240 10.93 -23.94 -6.38
N ASN A 241 12.12 -24.41 -6.76
CA ASN A 241 12.92 -23.76 -7.78
C ASN A 241 12.65 -24.33 -9.20
N THR A 242 13.48 -23.96 -10.17
CA THR A 242 13.33 -24.37 -11.58
C THR A 242 14.22 -25.54 -12.01
N GLY A 243 14.81 -26.30 -11.08
CA GLY A 243 15.68 -27.43 -11.44
C GLY A 243 14.92 -28.52 -12.19
N ALA A 244 15.57 -29.18 -13.16
CA ALA A 244 14.96 -30.22 -13.97
C ALA A 244 14.66 -31.54 -13.20
N GLY A 245 15.22 -31.71 -12.00
CA GLY A 245 15.09 -32.94 -11.21
C GLY A 245 16.03 -34.06 -11.65
N THR A 246 17.11 -33.72 -12.36
CA THR A 246 18.17 -34.65 -12.76
C THR A 246 19.35 -34.57 -11.79
N ASP A 247 20.27 -35.53 -11.78
CA ASP A 247 21.44 -35.47 -10.89
C ASP A 247 22.36 -34.27 -11.21
N ALA A 248 22.40 -33.82 -12.47
CA ALA A 248 23.17 -32.65 -12.90
C ALA A 248 22.42 -31.32 -12.68
N ASP A 249 21.10 -31.37 -12.52
CA ASP A 249 20.24 -30.21 -12.27
C ASP A 249 19.09 -30.58 -11.33
N PRO A 250 19.37 -30.76 -10.03
CA PRO A 250 18.38 -31.19 -9.06
C PRO A 250 17.32 -30.11 -8.85
N LEU A 251 16.08 -30.56 -8.66
CA LEU A 251 14.97 -29.69 -8.26
C LEU A 251 15.09 -29.46 -6.76
N ASN A 252 15.52 -28.26 -6.37
CA ASN A 252 15.61 -27.88 -4.97
C ASN A 252 14.36 -27.15 -4.52
N SER A 253 13.95 -27.41 -3.29
CA SER A 253 12.81 -26.76 -2.64
C SER A 253 13.23 -26.29 -1.25
N TRP A 254 12.91 -25.04 -0.94
CA TRP A 254 13.08 -24.48 0.39
C TRP A 254 11.81 -24.78 1.18
N VAL A 255 11.94 -25.50 2.29
CA VAL A 255 10.82 -26.05 3.05
C VAL A 255 10.87 -25.51 4.46
N VAL A 256 9.87 -24.70 4.82
CA VAL A 256 9.59 -24.33 6.20
C VAL A 256 8.61 -25.34 6.78
N VAL A 257 8.98 -25.97 7.89
CA VAL A 257 8.14 -26.94 8.62
C VAL A 257 7.87 -26.39 10.01
N ALA A 258 6.62 -26.07 10.31
CA ALA A 258 6.17 -25.76 11.66
C ALA A 258 5.62 -27.04 12.30
N ASP A 259 6.25 -27.50 13.39
CA ASP A 259 5.88 -28.70 14.15
C ASP A 259 5.37 -28.33 15.54
N ARG A 260 4.07 -28.52 15.75
CA ARG A 260 3.40 -28.20 17.02
C ARG A 260 3.78 -29.16 18.14
N THR A 261 4.23 -30.37 17.82
CA THR A 261 4.55 -31.38 18.84
C THR A 261 5.84 -31.02 19.57
N THR A 262 6.83 -30.54 18.82
CA THR A 262 8.12 -30.08 19.36
C THR A 262 8.16 -28.59 19.62
N ASN A 263 7.12 -27.83 19.23
CA ASN A 263 7.06 -26.37 19.30
C ASN A 263 8.21 -25.73 18.49
N GLU A 264 8.47 -26.26 17.29
CA GLU A 264 9.61 -25.89 16.46
C GLU A 264 9.21 -25.37 15.08
N VAL A 265 10.00 -24.43 14.54
CA VAL A 265 9.96 -24.03 13.13
C VAL A 265 11.31 -24.35 12.49
N ARG A 266 11.30 -25.20 11.46
CA ARG A 266 12.51 -25.67 10.76
C ARG A 266 12.58 -25.10 9.36
N LEU A 267 13.80 -24.81 8.90
CA LEU A 267 14.10 -24.57 7.50
C LEU A 267 14.96 -25.71 6.98
N ASN A 268 14.46 -26.40 5.97
CA ASN A 268 15.15 -27.48 5.29
C ASN A 268 15.31 -27.15 3.81
N LEU A 269 16.39 -27.60 3.21
CA LEU A 269 16.53 -27.70 1.77
C LEU A 269 16.25 -29.15 1.36
N VAL A 270 15.30 -29.34 0.45
CA VAL A 270 14.98 -30.65 -0.13
C VAL A 270 15.39 -30.66 -1.59
N SER A 271 16.26 -31.59 -1.96
CA SER A 271 16.75 -31.79 -3.33
C SER A 271 16.18 -33.07 -3.90
N VAL A 272 15.48 -32.97 -5.03
CA VAL A 272 14.97 -34.11 -5.79
C VAL A 272 15.80 -34.28 -7.06
N SER A 273 16.28 -35.50 -7.28
CA SER A 273 17.14 -35.90 -8.39
C SER A 273 16.73 -37.29 -8.92
N GLU A 274 17.40 -37.79 -9.97
CA GLU A 274 17.17 -39.15 -10.48
C GLU A 274 17.60 -40.20 -9.46
N SER A 275 18.66 -39.90 -8.71
CA SER A 275 19.20 -40.73 -7.63
C SER A 275 18.33 -40.76 -6.37
N GLY A 276 17.34 -39.85 -6.25
CA GLY A 276 16.37 -39.83 -5.17
C GLY A 276 16.18 -38.46 -4.52
N ILE A 277 15.69 -38.47 -3.28
CA ILE A 277 15.39 -37.28 -2.49
C ILE A 277 16.41 -37.16 -1.36
N ALA A 278 17.06 -36.01 -1.26
CA ALA A 278 17.93 -35.66 -0.15
C ALA A 278 17.33 -34.48 0.63
N GLU A 279 17.43 -34.51 1.95
CA GLU A 279 16.98 -33.45 2.84
C GLU A 279 18.18 -32.95 3.66
N SER A 280 18.44 -31.65 3.57
CA SER A 280 19.48 -30.94 4.33
C SER A 280 18.79 -30.02 5.35
N PRO A 281 18.78 -30.37 6.65
CA PRO A 281 18.24 -29.49 7.68
C PRO A 281 19.19 -28.30 7.88
N LEU A 282 18.69 -27.08 7.68
CA LEU A 282 19.51 -25.86 7.74
C LEU A 282 19.39 -25.18 9.10
N TRP A 283 18.19 -25.11 9.65
CA TRP A 283 17.94 -24.56 10.99
C TRP A 283 16.70 -25.16 11.64
N ALA A 284 16.69 -25.19 12.96
CA ALA A 284 15.52 -25.49 13.78
C ALA A 284 15.42 -24.47 14.91
N GLU A 285 14.37 -23.65 14.88
CA GLU A 285 14.04 -22.73 15.96
C GLU A 285 13.14 -23.44 16.96
N VAL A 286 13.59 -23.60 18.20
CA VAL A 286 12.86 -24.24 19.29
C VAL A 286 12.11 -23.18 20.08
N ASP A 287 10.92 -23.54 20.58
CA ASP A 287 10.04 -22.63 21.30
C ASP A 287 9.68 -21.39 20.48
N ALA A 288 9.37 -21.61 19.21
CA ALA A 288 9.10 -20.55 18.24
C ALA A 288 7.92 -19.63 18.62
N GLY A 289 7.11 -20.01 19.62
CA GLY A 289 5.97 -19.21 20.09
C GLY A 289 4.92 -19.03 19.00
N PHE A 290 4.82 -19.99 18.09
CA PHE A 290 4.22 -19.85 16.77
C PHE A 290 2.80 -20.47 16.66
N PHE A 291 2.39 -21.25 17.67
CA PHE A 291 1.14 -22.00 17.68
C PHE A 291 0.14 -21.38 18.66
N ASP A 292 -0.30 -20.16 18.36
CA ASP A 292 -1.33 -19.46 19.13
C ASP A 292 -2.28 -18.65 18.22
N GLU A 293 -3.25 -17.96 18.83
CA GLU A 293 -4.29 -17.21 18.11
C GLU A 293 -3.82 -15.85 17.56
N SER A 294 -2.58 -15.45 17.85
CA SER A 294 -1.98 -14.23 17.31
C SER A 294 -1.58 -14.44 15.85
N PRO A 295 -1.54 -13.37 15.03
CA PRO A 295 -0.93 -13.48 13.72
C PRO A 295 0.56 -13.75 13.89
N HIS A 296 1.13 -14.54 12.99
CA HIS A 296 2.55 -14.77 12.83
C HIS A 296 2.96 -14.62 11.36
N MET A 297 4.17 -14.15 11.14
CA MET A 297 4.79 -14.01 9.83
C MET A 297 6.02 -14.91 9.77
N VAL A 298 6.15 -15.68 8.70
CA VAL A 298 7.43 -16.32 8.36
C VAL A 298 7.88 -15.82 7.02
N ARG A 299 9.14 -15.37 6.96
CA ARG A 299 9.83 -15.00 5.73
C ARG A 299 11.07 -15.85 5.56
N ILE A 300 11.28 -16.33 4.34
CA ILE A 300 12.58 -16.83 3.90
C ILE A 300 13.15 -15.87 2.86
N ILE A 301 14.45 -15.61 2.93
CA ILE A 301 15.20 -14.87 1.90
C ILE A 301 16.25 -15.81 1.34
N ILE A 302 16.31 -15.92 0.02
CA ILE A 302 17.29 -16.73 -0.71
C ILE A 302 18.05 -15.82 -1.66
N GLU A 303 19.38 -15.87 -1.66
CA GLU A 303 20.23 -14.97 -2.45
C GLU A 303 21.49 -15.64 -2.97
N GLU A 304 22.01 -15.16 -4.10
CA GLU A 304 23.29 -15.59 -4.63
C GLU A 304 24.43 -15.25 -3.64
N SER A 305 25.28 -16.24 -3.32
CA SER A 305 26.43 -16.07 -2.44
C SER A 305 27.68 -16.71 -3.04
N GLY A 306 28.20 -16.09 -4.10
CA GLY A 306 29.37 -16.59 -4.82
C GLY A 306 29.09 -17.91 -5.54
N VAL A 307 29.58 -19.02 -5.00
CA VAL A 307 29.32 -20.39 -5.51
C VAL A 307 28.26 -21.15 -4.71
N GLU A 308 27.81 -20.57 -3.59
CA GLU A 308 26.77 -21.10 -2.71
C GLU A 308 25.51 -20.24 -2.82
N THR A 309 24.43 -20.70 -2.18
CA THR A 309 23.20 -19.92 -2.00
C THR A 309 23.08 -19.51 -0.54
N GLY A 310 22.93 -18.21 -0.30
CA GLY A 310 22.60 -17.66 1.02
C GLY A 310 21.13 -17.87 1.33
N TRP A 311 20.83 -18.17 2.59
CA TRP A 311 19.47 -18.27 3.11
C TRP A 311 19.34 -17.50 4.42
N THR A 312 18.16 -16.92 4.67
CA THR A 312 17.79 -16.28 5.94
C THR A 312 16.37 -16.69 6.32
N LEU A 313 16.18 -17.11 7.58
CA LEU A 313 14.88 -17.36 8.20
C LEU A 313 14.51 -16.20 9.12
N ILE A 314 13.30 -15.68 8.94
CA ILE A 314 12.74 -14.56 9.70
C ILE A 314 11.37 -14.97 10.23
N ILE A 315 11.13 -14.72 11.52
CA ILE A 315 9.83 -14.92 12.16
C ILE A 315 9.44 -13.61 12.84
N ASP A 316 8.20 -13.15 12.61
CA ASP A 316 7.60 -11.98 13.27
C ASP A 316 8.49 -10.72 13.17
N GLY A 317 9.06 -10.52 11.98
CA GLY A 317 9.92 -9.39 11.64
C GLY A 317 11.35 -9.47 12.19
N ARG A 318 11.73 -10.52 12.91
CA ARG A 318 13.08 -10.72 13.45
C ARG A 318 13.82 -11.82 12.71
N THR A 319 15.09 -11.55 12.37
CA THR A 319 15.99 -12.57 11.84
C THR A 319 16.29 -13.60 12.93
N ILE A 320 15.98 -14.85 12.63
CA ILE A 320 16.20 -16.00 13.52
C ILE A 320 17.54 -16.64 13.21
N ALA A 321 17.78 -16.96 11.94
CA ALA A 321 19.00 -17.60 11.50
C ALA A 321 19.31 -17.24 10.04
N PHE A 322 20.57 -17.40 9.65
CA PHE A 322 21.03 -17.28 8.28
C PHE A 322 22.26 -18.15 8.07
N GLY A 323 22.54 -18.49 6.82
CA GLY A 323 23.68 -19.32 6.45
C GLY A 323 23.80 -19.46 4.94
N THR A 324 24.65 -20.39 4.51
CA THR A 324 24.81 -20.76 3.10
C THR A 324 24.61 -22.27 2.92
N ASP A 325 24.29 -22.68 1.70
CA ASP A 325 24.24 -24.07 1.26
C ASP A 325 24.81 -24.19 -0.17
N ALA A 326 25.39 -25.34 -0.51
CA ALA A 326 26.01 -25.59 -1.81
C ALA A 326 25.00 -25.68 -2.98
N ALA A 327 23.69 -25.65 -2.71
CA ALA A 327 22.66 -25.57 -3.73
C ALA A 327 22.86 -24.38 -4.67
N VAL A 328 22.57 -24.59 -5.95
CA VAL A 328 22.60 -23.52 -6.96
C VAL A 328 21.40 -22.60 -6.78
N PHE A 329 21.66 -21.29 -6.73
CA PHE A 329 20.62 -20.28 -6.65
C PHE A 329 19.72 -20.35 -7.89
N ARG A 330 18.41 -20.35 -7.67
CA ARG A 330 17.40 -20.36 -8.73
C ARG A 330 16.17 -19.57 -8.27
N PRO A 331 15.46 -18.89 -9.20
CA PRO A 331 14.19 -18.24 -8.88
C PRO A 331 13.11 -19.27 -8.51
N ALA A 332 12.08 -18.81 -7.80
CA ALA A 332 10.92 -19.63 -7.49
C ALA A 332 10.12 -19.96 -8.76
N SER A 333 9.52 -21.16 -8.78
CA SER A 333 8.63 -21.64 -9.84
C SER A 333 7.23 -21.99 -9.33
N ARG A 334 7.11 -22.32 -8.04
CA ARG A 334 5.84 -22.73 -7.43
C ARG A 334 5.89 -22.54 -5.92
N PHE A 335 4.74 -22.18 -5.36
CA PHE A 335 4.49 -22.10 -3.93
C PHE A 335 3.50 -23.18 -3.52
N ARG A 336 3.71 -23.77 -2.36
CA ARG A 336 2.78 -24.69 -1.73
C ARG A 336 2.70 -24.43 -0.23
N TYR A 337 1.49 -24.32 0.29
CA TYR A 337 1.21 -24.43 1.73
C TYR A 337 0.41 -25.70 1.97
N GLN A 338 0.94 -26.63 2.75
CA GLN A 338 0.28 -27.88 3.11
C GLN A 338 -0.10 -27.84 4.60
N TRP A 339 -1.35 -28.19 4.90
CA TRP A 339 -1.82 -28.30 6.28
C TRP A 339 -2.24 -29.73 6.59
N GLY A 340 -2.02 -30.14 7.84
CA GLY A 340 -2.40 -31.45 8.37
C GLY A 340 -3.05 -31.31 9.74
N THR A 341 -4.28 -30.79 9.78
CA THR A 341 -5.07 -30.62 11.02
C THR A 341 -5.84 -31.90 11.36
N ILE A 342 -5.17 -33.06 11.36
CA ILE A 342 -5.79 -34.37 11.58
C ILE A 342 -5.23 -35.07 12.83
N GLY A 343 -6.02 -35.99 13.40
CA GLY A 343 -5.62 -36.75 14.57
C GLY A 343 -5.92 -36.02 15.89
N PRO A 344 -5.14 -36.28 16.96
CA PRO A 344 -5.44 -35.75 18.30
C PRO A 344 -5.18 -34.24 18.45
N ILE A 345 -4.42 -33.64 17.53
CA ILE A 345 -4.11 -32.21 17.46
C ILE A 345 -4.63 -31.72 16.09
N ALA A 346 -5.78 -31.06 16.11
CA ALA A 346 -6.58 -30.84 14.91
C ALA A 346 -7.34 -29.51 14.96
N ASP A 347 -6.73 -28.48 15.53
CA ASP A 347 -7.32 -27.14 15.56
C ASP A 347 -7.21 -26.48 14.17
N PRO A 348 -8.11 -25.53 13.82
CA PRO A 348 -8.02 -24.83 12.55
C PRO A 348 -6.78 -23.91 12.49
N VAL A 349 -6.38 -23.56 11.27
CA VAL A 349 -5.37 -22.52 10.98
C VAL A 349 -5.98 -21.51 10.04
N ASP A 350 -5.83 -20.23 10.35
CA ASP A 350 -6.17 -19.19 9.39
C ASP A 350 -4.90 -18.79 8.65
N LEU A 351 -4.97 -18.73 7.32
CA LEU A 351 -3.83 -18.43 6.46
C LEU A 351 -4.16 -17.20 5.62
N GLY A 352 -3.29 -16.21 5.61
CA GLY A 352 -3.44 -15.01 4.79
C GLY A 352 -2.12 -14.61 4.16
N TYR A 353 -2.21 -13.93 3.03
CA TYR A 353 -1.08 -13.35 2.28
C TYR A 353 0.10 -14.31 2.06
N ILE A 354 0.22 -14.88 0.87
CA ILE A 354 1.48 -15.45 0.42
C ILE A 354 2.10 -14.46 -0.56
N THR A 355 3.29 -13.96 -0.27
CA THR A 355 3.97 -12.94 -1.07
C THR A 355 5.29 -13.48 -1.62
N TYR A 356 5.61 -13.10 -2.86
CA TYR A 356 6.88 -13.39 -3.50
C TYR A 356 7.55 -12.08 -3.91
N TRP A 357 8.68 -11.77 -3.29
CA TRP A 357 9.45 -10.56 -3.53
C TRP A 357 10.62 -10.85 -4.46
N GLY A 358 10.94 -9.90 -5.34
CA GLY A 358 12.16 -9.92 -6.16
C GLY A 358 13.35 -9.35 -5.42
N ASP A 359 14.27 -8.68 -6.13
CA ASP A 359 15.47 -8.11 -5.52
C ASP A 359 15.16 -7.00 -4.49
N THR A 360 14.08 -6.23 -4.70
CA THR A 360 13.58 -5.23 -3.74
C THR A 360 12.67 -5.92 -2.71
N ILE A 361 13.23 -6.20 -1.53
CA ILE A 361 12.53 -6.87 -0.42
C ILE A 361 12.30 -5.81 0.68
N PRO A 362 11.07 -5.59 1.15
CA PRO A 362 10.80 -4.66 2.24
C PRO A 362 11.48 -5.11 3.53
N ASP A 363 11.78 -4.18 4.45
CA ASP A 363 12.28 -4.54 5.77
C ASP A 363 11.24 -5.42 6.49
N ALA A 364 11.69 -6.52 7.10
CA ALA A 364 10.77 -7.47 7.72
C ALA A 364 10.09 -6.91 8.98
N ALA A 365 10.76 -6.01 9.72
CA ALA A 365 10.15 -5.34 10.86
C ALA A 365 9.04 -4.37 10.41
N ASP A 366 9.20 -3.72 9.26
CA ASP A 366 8.15 -2.88 8.67
C ASP A 366 6.96 -3.71 8.17
N THR A 367 7.22 -4.86 7.53
CA THR A 367 6.15 -5.80 7.14
C THR A 367 5.41 -6.30 8.38
N TRP A 368 6.13 -6.65 9.44
CA TRP A 368 5.53 -7.09 10.70
C TRP A 368 4.72 -6.00 11.40
N ALA A 369 5.21 -4.76 11.42
CA ALA A 369 4.46 -3.62 11.94
C ALA A 369 3.13 -3.44 11.17
N ALA A 370 3.10 -3.70 9.86
CA ALA A 370 1.88 -3.66 9.06
C ALA A 370 0.90 -4.80 9.41
N VAL A 371 1.40 -6.01 9.68
CA VAL A 371 0.57 -7.14 10.20
C VAL A 371 -0.11 -6.74 11.51
N GLN A 372 0.61 -6.04 12.39
CA GLN A 372 0.11 -5.54 13.67
C GLN A 372 -0.78 -4.29 13.54
N GLY A 373 -1.09 -3.85 12.31
CA GLY A 373 -1.88 -2.64 12.07
C GLY A 373 -1.19 -1.37 12.56
N HIS A 374 0.14 -1.36 12.64
CA HIS A 374 0.94 -0.29 13.25
C HIS A 374 0.42 0.10 14.64
N ALA A 375 0.06 -0.91 15.46
CA ALA A 375 -0.39 -0.69 16.83
C ALA A 375 0.65 0.14 17.61
N GLN A 376 0.17 1.00 18.53
CA GLN A 376 1.00 1.93 19.31
C GLN A 376 1.72 3.00 18.48
N GLU A 377 1.37 3.19 17.21
CA GLU A 377 1.84 4.35 16.46
C GLU A 377 1.21 5.65 16.99
N ARG A 378 1.99 6.73 17.01
CA ARG A 378 1.53 8.09 17.37
C ARG A 378 0.57 8.62 16.31
N ALA A 379 -0.53 9.25 16.71
CA ALA A 379 -1.56 9.74 15.77
C ALA A 379 -1.00 10.67 14.68
N GLY A 380 -0.11 11.60 15.05
CA GLY A 380 0.56 12.48 14.11
C GLY A 380 1.49 11.74 13.15
N ARG A 381 2.22 10.72 13.63
CA ARG A 381 3.08 9.86 12.78
C ARG A 381 2.27 8.96 11.86
N ARG A 382 1.10 8.50 12.30
CA ARG A 382 0.15 7.77 11.45
C ARG A 382 -0.31 8.61 10.26
N ILE A 383 -0.63 9.88 10.48
CA ILE A 383 -0.99 10.82 9.40
C ILE A 383 0.18 10.97 8.41
N GLU A 384 1.39 11.20 8.91
CA GLU A 384 2.60 11.31 8.10
C GLU A 384 2.84 10.04 7.26
N ARG A 385 2.82 8.87 7.88
CA ARG A 385 3.00 7.57 7.20
C ARG A 385 1.96 7.36 6.11
N LEU A 386 0.68 7.57 6.42
CA LEU A 386 -0.41 7.42 5.45
C LEU A 386 -0.29 8.37 4.25
N CYS A 387 0.19 9.61 4.47
CA CYS A 387 0.46 10.52 3.37
C CYS A 387 1.63 10.01 2.51
N VAL A 388 2.71 9.53 3.14
CA VAL A 388 3.87 8.96 2.43
C VAL A 388 3.49 7.72 1.63
N GLU A 389 2.65 6.83 2.17
CA GLU A 389 2.15 5.64 1.46
C GLU A 389 1.41 5.99 0.15
N GLU A 390 0.69 7.10 0.15
CA GLU A 390 -0.15 7.54 -0.97
C GLU A 390 0.56 8.55 -1.87
N GLY A 391 1.85 8.85 -1.60
CA GLY A 391 2.62 9.83 -2.35
C GLY A 391 2.14 11.28 -2.19
N ILE A 392 1.46 11.58 -1.08
CA ILE A 392 0.91 12.90 -0.78
C ILE A 392 1.95 13.69 0.03
N ALA A 393 2.35 14.86 -0.48
CA ALA A 393 3.21 15.77 0.25
C ALA A 393 2.54 16.19 1.58
N PHE A 394 3.32 16.16 2.66
CA PHE A 394 2.81 16.36 4.02
C PHE A 394 3.67 17.34 4.81
N ARG A 395 3.03 18.25 5.53
CA ARG A 395 3.66 19.20 6.45
C ARG A 395 3.07 19.09 7.84
N ALA A 396 3.92 18.96 8.85
CA ALA A 396 3.51 18.99 10.25
C ALA A 396 3.74 20.37 10.87
N ILE A 397 2.82 20.78 11.75
CA ILE A 397 2.97 21.93 12.66
C ILE A 397 2.89 21.43 14.10
N GLY A 398 4.01 21.55 14.81
CA GLY A 398 4.22 21.00 16.14
C GLY A 398 4.89 19.62 16.12
N ASP A 399 5.05 19.05 17.31
CA ASP A 399 5.73 17.77 17.50
C ASP A 399 4.75 16.59 17.32
N LEU A 400 4.97 15.78 16.27
CA LEU A 400 4.15 14.60 15.99
C LEU A 400 4.35 13.49 17.02
N ASP A 401 5.52 13.39 17.64
CA ASP A 401 5.83 12.36 18.65
C ASP A 401 5.17 12.65 19.99
N ALA A 402 4.74 13.90 20.20
CA ALA A 402 3.92 14.31 21.34
C ALA A 402 2.43 13.96 21.19
N SER A 403 1.97 13.46 20.04
CA SER A 403 0.57 13.05 19.84
C SER A 403 0.25 11.74 20.59
N PRO A 404 -1.03 11.44 20.88
CA PRO A 404 -1.42 10.21 21.57
C PRO A 404 -1.09 8.94 20.75
N LEU A 405 -0.90 7.82 21.43
CA LEU A 405 -0.76 6.50 20.81
C LEU A 405 -2.11 6.02 20.27
N MET A 406 -2.11 5.32 19.15
CA MET A 406 -3.30 4.73 18.54
C MET A 406 -3.31 3.21 18.63
N GLY A 407 -4.53 2.64 18.64
CA GLY A 407 -4.71 1.20 18.44
C GLY A 407 -4.39 0.76 17.01
N PRO A 408 -4.53 -0.54 16.71
CA PRO A 408 -4.33 -1.09 15.37
C PRO A 408 -5.19 -0.39 14.31
N GLN A 409 -4.59 -0.13 13.16
CA GLN A 409 -5.22 0.46 11.99
C GLN A 409 -6.17 -0.56 11.33
N GLN A 410 -7.44 -0.18 11.19
CA GLN A 410 -8.47 -0.97 10.52
C GLN A 410 -8.39 -0.84 8.99
N ASP A 411 -9.11 -1.70 8.27
CA ASP A 411 -9.33 -1.59 6.84
C ASP A 411 -10.25 -0.41 6.51
N ALA A 412 -9.69 0.69 5.99
CA ALA A 412 -10.49 1.84 5.61
C ALA A 412 -9.87 2.64 4.47
N ALA A 413 -10.70 3.45 3.83
CA ALA A 413 -10.24 4.45 2.88
C ALA A 413 -9.33 5.48 3.58
N LEU A 414 -8.35 6.01 2.84
CA LEU A 414 -7.34 6.94 3.36
C LEU A 414 -7.94 8.08 4.19
N MET A 415 -8.96 8.76 3.67
CA MET A 415 -9.57 9.89 4.40
C MET A 415 -10.20 9.48 5.73
N SER A 416 -10.74 8.28 5.84
CA SER A 416 -11.27 7.76 7.11
C SER A 416 -10.13 7.50 8.10
N LEU A 417 -9.01 6.95 7.64
CA LEU A 417 -7.83 6.72 8.46
C LEU A 417 -7.20 8.03 8.97
N LEU A 418 -7.05 9.02 8.07
CA LEU A 418 -6.57 10.36 8.44
C LEU A 418 -7.51 11.03 9.45
N THR A 419 -8.82 10.92 9.24
CA THR A 419 -9.82 11.50 10.16
C THR A 419 -9.74 10.86 11.54
N ALA A 420 -9.64 9.53 11.63
CA ALA A 420 -9.51 8.83 12.91
C ALA A 420 -8.26 9.27 13.69
N ALA A 421 -7.13 9.47 13.01
CA ALA A 421 -5.92 9.98 13.65
C ALA A 421 -6.06 11.43 14.12
N VAL A 422 -6.70 12.29 13.32
CA VAL A 422 -7.02 13.68 13.70
C VAL A 422 -7.94 13.71 14.93
N GLU A 423 -8.93 12.82 15.00
CA GLU A 423 -9.85 12.71 16.13
C GLU A 423 -9.15 12.27 17.42
N VAL A 424 -8.22 11.31 17.34
CA VAL A 424 -7.44 10.88 18.51
C VAL A 424 -6.54 11.99 19.04
N ASP A 425 -5.87 12.76 18.17
CA ASP A 425 -5.01 13.87 18.62
C ASP A 425 -5.82 15.10 19.08
N GLY A 426 -6.93 15.42 18.40
CA GLY A 426 -7.67 16.68 18.55
C GLY A 426 -7.07 17.86 17.76
N GLY A 427 -6.15 17.55 16.84
CA GLY A 427 -5.47 18.50 15.95
C GLY A 427 -6.37 19.03 14.82
N VAL A 428 -5.75 19.66 13.82
CA VAL A 428 -6.44 20.17 12.63
C VAL A 428 -5.69 19.74 11.38
N LEU A 429 -6.37 19.00 10.51
CA LEU A 429 -5.90 18.71 9.16
C LEU A 429 -6.44 19.76 8.19
N SER A 430 -5.55 20.37 7.43
CA SER A 430 -5.81 21.39 6.41
C SER A 430 -4.90 21.18 5.20
N GLU A 431 -4.93 22.13 4.27
CA GLU A 431 -4.09 22.11 3.06
C GLU A 431 -3.05 23.21 3.18
N ALA A 432 -1.82 22.94 2.75
CA ALA A 432 -0.77 23.93 2.64
C ALA A 432 -1.18 25.03 1.63
N VAL A 433 -0.76 26.25 1.90
CA VAL A 433 -1.17 27.43 1.12
C VAL A 433 -0.25 27.69 -0.07
N ASP A 434 0.98 27.24 0.08
CA ASP A 434 2.19 27.50 -0.69
C ASP A 434 2.66 26.30 -1.52
N GLU A 435 2.13 25.12 -1.22
CA GLU A 435 2.42 23.87 -1.90
C GLU A 435 1.16 23.01 -1.99
N LEU A 436 1.12 22.11 -2.98
CA LEU A 436 0.09 21.09 -3.06
C LEU A 436 0.39 19.97 -2.04
N ALA A 437 0.14 20.25 -0.77
CA ALA A 437 0.41 19.35 0.35
C ALA A 437 -0.72 19.35 1.39
N LEU A 438 -0.87 18.26 2.13
CA LEU A 438 -1.66 18.24 3.35
C LEU A 438 -0.83 18.82 4.50
N GLU A 439 -1.49 19.58 5.36
CA GLU A 439 -0.88 20.16 6.56
C GLU A 439 -1.63 19.68 7.79
N PHE A 440 -0.92 19.11 8.75
CA PHE A 440 -1.50 18.72 10.04
C PHE A 440 -0.90 19.54 11.18
N ARG A 441 -1.77 20.22 11.91
CA ARG A 441 -1.42 20.95 13.12
C ARG A 441 -1.84 20.16 14.36
N THR A 442 -0.87 19.74 15.15
CA THR A 442 -1.09 18.96 16.38
C THR A 442 -1.89 19.74 17.42
N ASN A 443 -2.66 19.05 18.25
CA ASN A 443 -3.45 19.65 19.32
C ASN A 443 -2.59 20.44 20.32
N ARG A 444 -1.45 19.88 20.70
CA ARG A 444 -0.50 20.54 21.63
C ARG A 444 0.02 21.88 21.10
N SER A 445 0.25 21.99 19.80
CA SER A 445 0.67 23.25 19.16
C SER A 445 -0.43 24.33 19.11
N LYS A 446 -1.69 23.97 19.39
CA LYS A 446 -2.81 24.92 19.49
C LYS A 446 -2.87 25.55 20.88
N TYR A 447 -2.56 24.80 21.93
CA TYR A 447 -2.60 25.29 23.32
C TYR A 447 -1.41 26.17 23.70
N SER A 448 -0.27 26.04 23.01
CA SER A 448 0.96 26.80 23.28
C SER A 448 1.01 28.18 22.61
N GLN A 449 -0.13 28.74 22.19
CA GLN A 449 -0.18 30.06 21.52
C GLN A 449 -0.25 31.25 22.49
N GLY A 450 0.44 31.18 23.63
CA GLY A 450 0.59 32.32 24.53
C GLY A 450 1.55 32.06 25.69
N VAL A 451 2.81 32.48 25.54
CA VAL A 451 3.23 33.84 25.92
C VAL A 451 4.05 34.42 24.78
#